data_AF-A0A1W6YJB2-F1
#
_entry.id   AF-A0A1W6YJB2-F1
#
_cell.length_a   1.000
_cell.length_b   1.000
_cell.length_c   1.000
_cell.angle_alpha   90.00
_cell.angle_beta   90.00
_cell.angle_gamma   90.00
#
_symmetry.space_group_name_H-M   'P 1'
#
loop_
_entity.id
_entity.type
_entity.pdbx_description
1 polymer ?
#
loop_
_entity_poly.entity_id
_entity_poly.type
_entity_poly.pdbx_seq_one_letter_code
_entity_poly.pdbx_strand_id
1 'polypeptide(L)'
;MTGRAMHACPGPDRETRKPRFQMPQGACDCHAHIFGPAHRFPYSPERSYTPEDCTVEDYEKLLATLGIDRAVIVHGGAHGTDNAATLDALRRMGPRARGVAVIPPGRPVKERVAMHELGMRGYRMSTVVGGGVGFDAFDALAAEAREMGWHLVLHFKKSDELVDLAPRLRAQRVDVVLDHLARIRADEGVRSPAFHALAGLMDSGRVWIKLASLYRLSSQPYPHDDMLPMIHECVRRWPDRLIWGSNWPHPICDVPMPNDGDLVDLIPLWAPDPEVQRKMLVENPARLYGF
;
A
#
# COMPACT_ATOMS: atom_id res chain seq x y z
N MET A 1 -24.23 10.19 -20.53
CA MET A 1 -23.25 9.84 -19.48
C MET A 1 -23.82 8.66 -18.71
N THR A 2 -23.41 7.44 -19.05
CA THR A 2 -23.77 6.25 -18.27
C THR A 2 -23.04 6.34 -16.93
N GLY A 3 -23.74 6.73 -15.86
CA GLY A 3 -23.17 6.83 -14.52
C GLY A 3 -22.59 5.48 -14.11
N ARG A 4 -21.26 5.40 -13.98
CA ARG A 4 -20.59 4.22 -13.45
C ARG A 4 -21.08 4.04 -12.01
N ALA A 5 -21.64 2.89 -11.69
CA ALA A 5 -22.09 2.61 -10.33
C ALA A 5 -20.92 2.75 -9.35
N MET A 6 -21.09 3.57 -8.31
CA MET A 6 -20.09 3.72 -7.26
C MET A 6 -20.03 2.44 -6.42
N HIS A 7 -18.82 1.99 -6.11
CA HIS A 7 -18.62 0.91 -5.16
C HIS A 7 -18.99 1.36 -3.75
N ALA A 8 -19.57 0.44 -2.97
CA ALA A 8 -19.75 0.64 -1.53
C ALA A 8 -18.38 0.83 -0.86
N CYS A 9 -18.32 1.74 0.10
CA CYS A 9 -17.12 2.02 0.87
C CYS A 9 -17.50 2.31 2.33
N PRO A 10 -17.74 1.26 3.14
CA PRO A 10 -18.00 1.45 4.56
C PRO A 10 -16.80 2.11 5.25
N GLY A 11 -17.07 2.88 6.30
CA GLY A 11 -16.03 3.45 7.16
C GLY A 11 -15.28 2.37 7.94
N PRO A 12 -14.07 2.67 8.45
CA PRO A 12 -13.27 1.73 9.23
C PRO A 12 -13.92 1.42 10.58
N ASP A 13 -13.45 0.38 11.25
CA ASP A 13 -13.75 0.19 12.67
C ASP A 13 -13.06 1.32 13.47
N ARG A 14 -13.87 2.20 14.06
CA ARG A 14 -13.40 3.35 14.86
C ARG A 14 -13.03 2.98 16.30
N GLU A 15 -13.38 1.76 16.74
CA GLU A 15 -13.06 1.23 18.07
C GLU A 15 -11.83 0.32 17.98
N THR A 16 -10.70 0.87 17.54
CA THR A 16 -9.46 0.12 17.37
C THR A 16 -9.01 -0.50 18.70
N ARG A 17 -8.83 -1.82 18.72
CA ARG A 17 -8.31 -2.53 19.90
C ARG A 17 -6.80 -2.32 20.01
N LYS A 18 -6.31 -2.24 21.24
CA LYS A 18 -4.87 -2.32 21.50
C LYS A 18 -4.38 -3.73 21.16
N PRO A 19 -3.39 -3.90 20.27
CA PRO A 19 -2.88 -5.22 19.91
C PRO A 19 -2.13 -5.87 21.08
N ARG A 20 -2.11 -7.21 21.08
CA ARG A 20 -1.29 -8.00 22.01
C ARG A 20 0.16 -7.99 21.57
N PHE A 21 0.41 -8.15 20.26
CA PHE A 21 1.74 -7.99 19.69
C PHE A 21 2.21 -6.55 19.86
N GLN A 22 3.39 -6.36 20.46
CA GLN A 22 3.98 -5.05 20.62
C GLN A 22 4.87 -4.76 19.42
N MET A 23 4.54 -3.70 18.69
CA MET A 23 5.35 -3.23 17.57
C MET A 23 6.76 -2.84 18.06
N PRO A 24 7.82 -3.18 17.30
CA PRO A 24 9.17 -2.73 17.62
C PRO A 24 9.29 -1.21 17.47
N GLN A 25 10.20 -0.60 18.22
CA GLN A 25 10.51 0.83 18.05
C GLN A 25 10.94 1.10 16.60
N GLY A 26 10.41 2.18 16.03
CA GLY A 26 10.60 2.55 14.63
C GLY A 26 9.68 1.80 13.67
N ALA A 27 8.69 1.03 14.15
CA ALA A 27 7.73 0.36 13.28
C ALA A 27 7.04 1.35 12.32
N CYS A 28 6.80 0.89 11.09
CA CYS A 28 6.22 1.68 10.02
C CYS A 28 4.98 1.01 9.44
N ASP A 29 3.86 1.73 9.43
CA ASP A 29 2.71 1.37 8.59
C ASP A 29 2.97 1.85 7.15
N CYS A 30 3.25 0.91 6.24
CA CYS A 30 3.62 1.25 4.86
C CYS A 30 2.43 1.38 3.90
N HIS A 31 1.18 1.32 4.40
CA HIS A 31 0.00 1.44 3.55
C HIS A 31 -1.21 1.93 4.33
N ALA A 32 -1.43 3.23 4.30
CA ALA A 32 -2.68 3.83 4.73
C ALA A 32 -3.09 4.96 3.79
N HIS A 33 -4.33 5.39 3.89
CA HIS A 33 -4.90 6.50 3.13
C HIS A 33 -5.49 7.54 4.08
N ILE A 34 -5.43 8.81 3.68
CA ILE A 34 -6.20 9.88 4.31
C ILE A 34 -7.31 10.26 3.35
N PHE A 35 -8.54 10.35 3.84
CA PHE A 35 -9.69 10.77 3.06
C PHE A 35 -10.29 12.03 3.67
N GLY A 36 -10.32 13.09 2.86
CA GLY A 36 -10.88 14.36 3.28
C GLY A 36 -10.07 15.08 4.37
N PRO A 37 -10.69 15.98 5.15
CA PRO A 37 -12.13 16.19 5.16
C PRO A 37 -12.64 16.85 3.87
N ALA A 38 -13.77 16.38 3.34
CA ALA A 38 -14.24 16.71 1.98
C ALA A 38 -14.45 18.21 1.72
N HIS A 39 -14.77 18.99 2.76
CA HIS A 39 -14.94 20.44 2.66
C HIS A 39 -13.62 21.20 2.41
N ARG A 40 -12.46 20.63 2.78
CA ARG A 40 -11.12 21.18 2.51
C ARG A 40 -10.46 20.51 1.31
N PHE A 41 -10.64 19.21 1.20
CA PHE A 41 -10.07 18.39 0.14
C PHE A 41 -11.20 17.63 -0.55
N PRO A 42 -11.86 18.23 -1.55
CA PRO A 42 -12.97 17.59 -2.25
C PRO A 42 -12.54 16.26 -2.87
N TYR A 43 -13.47 15.31 -2.93
CA TYR A 43 -13.26 14.08 -3.68
C TYR A 43 -13.39 14.32 -5.19
N SER A 44 -12.67 13.53 -5.98
CA SER A 44 -12.69 13.62 -7.43
C SER A 44 -14.09 13.32 -7.98
N PRO A 45 -14.57 14.05 -9.01
CA PRO A 45 -15.78 13.69 -9.73
C PRO A 45 -15.66 12.35 -10.48
N GLU A 46 -14.44 11.89 -10.78
CA GLU A 46 -14.17 10.64 -11.49
C GLU A 46 -13.99 9.41 -10.57
N ARG A 47 -14.13 9.61 -9.25
CA ARG A 47 -13.94 8.55 -8.26
C ARG A 47 -14.89 7.37 -8.49
N SER A 48 -14.41 6.16 -8.20
CA SER A 48 -15.24 4.95 -8.26
C SER A 48 -15.91 4.57 -6.93
N TYR A 49 -15.64 5.30 -5.85
CA TYR A 49 -16.22 5.12 -4.52
C TYR A 49 -16.19 6.44 -3.75
N THR A 50 -17.06 6.59 -2.74
CA THR A 50 -17.03 7.74 -1.82
C THR A 50 -16.79 7.21 -0.40
N PRO A 51 -15.63 7.44 0.20
CA PRO A 51 -15.39 7.10 1.60
C PRO A 51 -16.03 8.15 2.52
N GLU A 52 -16.18 7.83 3.80
CA GLU A 52 -16.36 8.86 4.82
C GLU A 52 -15.04 9.61 5.08
N ASP A 53 -15.13 10.76 5.73
CA ASP A 53 -13.95 11.52 6.16
C ASP A 53 -13.16 10.69 7.19
N CYS A 54 -11.90 10.43 6.86
CA CYS A 54 -10.92 9.69 7.66
C CYS A 54 -9.64 10.52 7.67
N THR A 55 -9.54 11.42 8.66
CA THR A 55 -8.55 12.50 8.63
C THR A 55 -7.19 12.05 9.15
N VAL A 56 -6.16 12.90 8.99
CA VAL A 56 -4.85 12.64 9.55
C VAL A 56 -4.88 12.53 11.08
N GLU A 57 -5.76 13.27 11.77
CA GLU A 57 -5.94 13.16 13.22
C GLU A 57 -6.50 11.79 13.63
N ASP A 58 -7.45 11.25 12.86
CA ASP A 58 -7.98 9.91 13.10
C ASP A 58 -6.88 8.86 12.91
N TYR A 59 -6.07 9.03 11.87
CA TYR A 59 -4.93 8.15 11.62
C TYR A 59 -3.83 8.26 12.69
N GLU A 60 -3.54 9.46 13.22
CA GLU A 60 -2.58 9.62 14.31
C GLU A 60 -3.04 8.92 15.60
N LYS A 61 -4.35 8.92 15.90
CA LYS A 61 -4.92 8.16 17.02
C LYS A 61 -4.80 6.65 16.79
N LEU A 62 -5.04 6.20 15.56
CA LEU A 62 -4.84 4.80 15.17
C LEU A 62 -3.39 4.37 15.43
N LEU A 63 -2.42 5.09 14.87
CA LEU A 63 -1.00 4.78 15.03
C LEU A 63 -0.57 4.74 16.50
N ALA A 64 -1.05 5.69 17.31
CA ALA A 64 -0.79 5.71 18.74
C ALA A 64 -1.35 4.47 19.46
N THR A 65 -2.55 4.02 19.07
CA THR A 65 -3.18 2.81 19.63
C THR A 65 -2.43 1.54 19.24
N LEU A 66 -1.93 1.48 18.01
CA LEU A 66 -1.19 0.33 17.47
C LEU A 66 0.30 0.30 17.86
N GLY A 67 0.83 1.40 18.42
CA GLY A 67 2.24 1.53 18.77
C GLY A 67 3.17 1.69 17.56
N ILE A 68 2.72 2.42 16.52
CA ILE A 68 3.45 2.61 15.26
C ILE A 68 4.03 4.02 15.18
N ASP A 69 5.33 4.13 14.90
CA ASP A 69 6.07 5.40 14.93
C ASP A 69 6.04 6.14 13.58
N ARG A 70 6.14 5.39 12.47
CA ARG A 70 6.30 5.92 11.11
C ARG A 70 5.15 5.51 10.22
N ALA A 71 4.90 6.30 9.18
CA ALA A 71 3.80 6.05 8.25
C ALA A 71 4.16 6.34 6.79
N VAL A 72 3.61 5.53 5.89
CA VAL A 72 3.55 5.82 4.46
C VAL A 72 2.11 6.06 4.06
N ILE A 73 1.79 7.31 3.74
CA ILE A 73 0.48 7.71 3.28
C ILE A 73 0.42 7.54 1.77
N VAL A 74 -0.26 6.48 1.34
CA VAL A 74 -0.53 6.22 -0.06
C VAL A 74 -1.70 7.08 -0.49
N HIS A 75 -1.58 7.82 -1.59
CA HIS A 75 -2.65 8.67 -2.06
C HIS A 75 -3.94 7.86 -2.33
N GLY A 76 -5.04 8.34 -1.74
CA GLY A 76 -6.33 7.67 -1.78
C GLY A 76 -7.06 7.93 -3.09
N GLY A 77 -7.45 6.85 -3.81
CA GLY A 77 -8.04 6.96 -5.15
C GLY A 77 -9.33 7.81 -5.24
N ALA A 78 -10.06 8.01 -4.12
CA ALA A 78 -11.21 8.89 -4.08
C ALA A 78 -10.88 10.37 -4.39
N HIS A 79 -9.62 10.80 -4.20
CA HIS A 79 -9.14 12.14 -4.55
C HIS A 79 -8.57 12.23 -5.98
N GLY A 80 -8.56 11.13 -6.74
CA GLY A 80 -8.06 11.08 -8.11
C GLY A 80 -6.56 11.38 -8.20
N THR A 81 -6.19 12.46 -8.88
CA THR A 81 -4.80 12.92 -9.02
C THR A 81 -4.49 14.19 -8.23
N ASP A 82 -5.44 14.70 -7.44
CA ASP A 82 -5.22 15.83 -6.54
C ASP A 82 -4.69 15.33 -5.20
N ASN A 83 -3.38 15.50 -4.99
CA ASN A 83 -2.68 14.97 -3.82
C ASN A 83 -2.77 15.89 -2.59
N ALA A 84 -3.60 16.95 -2.60
CA ALA A 84 -3.66 17.95 -1.54
C ALA A 84 -3.87 17.37 -0.13
N ALA A 85 -4.81 16.44 0.05
CA ALA A 85 -5.05 15.79 1.34
C ALA A 85 -3.81 15.02 1.86
N THR A 86 -3.16 14.28 0.96
CA THR A 86 -1.94 13.54 1.29
C THR A 86 -0.79 14.49 1.63
N LEU A 87 -0.59 15.56 0.84
CA LEU A 87 0.46 16.54 1.08
C LEU A 87 0.24 17.32 2.39
N ASP A 88 -1.00 17.63 2.76
CA ASP A 88 -1.34 18.22 4.06
C ASP A 88 -0.97 17.27 5.20
N ALA A 89 -1.35 15.99 5.08
CA ALA A 89 -1.02 14.98 6.07
C ALA A 89 0.50 14.82 6.25
N LEU A 90 1.28 14.78 5.16
CA LEU A 90 2.74 14.74 5.23
C LEU A 90 3.33 15.97 5.95
N ARG A 91 2.84 17.17 5.62
CA ARG A 91 3.29 18.40 6.28
C ARG A 91 3.05 18.36 7.79
N ARG A 92 1.91 17.82 8.21
CA ARG A 92 1.50 17.76 9.62
C ARG A 92 2.22 16.69 10.41
N MET A 93 2.41 15.51 9.82
CA MET A 93 3.13 14.39 10.46
C MET A 93 4.65 14.61 10.44
N GLY A 94 5.16 15.42 9.51
CA GLY A 94 6.57 15.79 9.42
C GLY A 94 7.49 14.62 9.05
N PRO A 95 8.72 14.54 9.59
CA PRO A 95 9.75 13.63 9.11
C PRO A 95 9.42 12.14 9.34
N ARG A 96 8.46 11.82 10.21
CA ARG A 96 8.01 10.43 10.47
C ARG A 96 7.05 9.90 9.41
N ALA A 97 6.63 10.73 8.44
CA ALA A 97 5.77 10.32 7.35
C ALA A 97 6.48 10.39 5.98
N ARG A 98 6.12 9.46 5.09
CA ARG A 98 6.44 9.47 3.67
C ARG A 98 5.16 9.27 2.87
N GLY A 99 5.20 9.60 1.58
CA GLY A 99 4.03 9.52 0.73
C GLY A 99 4.27 8.80 -0.58
N VAL A 100 3.19 8.27 -1.15
CA VAL A 100 3.15 7.74 -2.51
C VAL A 100 2.07 8.50 -3.28
N ALA A 101 2.47 9.17 -4.35
CA ALA A 101 1.62 10.05 -5.13
C ALA A 101 0.85 9.28 -6.20
N VAL A 102 -0.35 9.76 -6.56
CA VAL A 102 -1.03 9.40 -7.82
C VAL A 102 -1.06 10.65 -8.67
N ILE A 103 -0.17 10.74 -9.64
CA ILE A 103 -0.10 11.87 -10.59
C ILE A 103 0.23 11.32 -11.98
N PRO A 104 -0.35 11.90 -13.05
CA PRO A 104 0.00 11.49 -14.40
C PRO A 104 1.46 11.87 -14.73
N PRO A 105 2.07 11.22 -15.73
CA PRO A 105 3.38 11.61 -16.24
C PRO A 105 3.40 13.07 -16.73
N GLY A 106 4.60 13.65 -16.79
CA GLY A 106 4.84 14.97 -17.35
C GLY A 106 4.66 16.12 -16.35
N ARG A 107 4.48 15.82 -15.06
CA ARG A 107 4.43 16.88 -14.05
C ARG A 107 5.78 17.62 -13.98
N PRO A 108 5.80 18.97 -13.93
CA PRO A 108 7.05 19.72 -13.92
C PRO A 108 8.01 19.24 -12.83
N VAL A 109 9.30 19.10 -13.16
CA VAL A 109 10.35 18.65 -12.22
C VAL A 109 10.32 19.43 -10.91
N LYS A 110 10.15 20.77 -10.98
CA LYS A 110 10.07 21.63 -9.80
C LYS A 110 8.94 21.24 -8.84
N GLU A 111 7.78 20.84 -9.37
CA GLU A 111 6.67 20.37 -8.54
C GLU A 111 6.97 19.01 -7.92
N ARG A 112 7.56 18.08 -8.70
CA ARG A 112 7.98 16.77 -8.20
C ARG A 112 9.03 16.88 -7.09
N VAL A 113 9.99 17.81 -7.22
CA VAL A 113 10.97 18.14 -6.18
C VAL A 113 10.28 18.71 -4.94
N ALA A 114 9.35 19.66 -5.09
CA ALA A 114 8.60 20.19 -3.93
C ALA A 114 7.80 19.08 -3.20
N MET A 115 7.23 18.14 -3.94
CA MET A 115 6.58 16.96 -3.36
C MET A 115 7.58 16.03 -2.64
N HIS A 116 8.78 15.86 -3.20
CA HIS A 116 9.86 15.08 -2.59
C HIS A 116 10.30 15.67 -1.25
N GLU A 117 10.50 16.99 -1.19
CA GLU A 117 10.88 17.69 0.05
C GLU A 117 9.81 17.56 1.13
N LEU A 118 8.54 17.48 0.75
CA LEU A 118 7.43 17.19 1.67
C LEU A 118 7.33 15.72 2.10
N GLY A 119 8.08 14.81 1.47
CA GLY A 119 8.16 13.40 1.86
C GLY A 119 7.61 12.40 0.84
N MET A 120 7.21 12.82 -0.37
CA MET A 120 6.82 11.88 -1.43
C MET A 120 8.03 11.08 -1.93
N ARG A 121 7.84 9.78 -2.16
CA ARG A 121 8.92 8.83 -2.52
C ARG A 121 8.51 7.84 -3.60
N GLY A 122 7.31 7.95 -4.16
CA GLY A 122 6.84 6.99 -5.14
C GLY A 122 5.61 7.43 -5.91
N TYR A 123 5.34 6.71 -7.00
CA TYR A 123 4.11 6.80 -7.78
C TYR A 123 3.27 5.55 -7.61
N ARG A 124 1.96 5.70 -7.46
CA ARG A 124 1.01 4.59 -7.48
C ARG A 124 0.24 4.55 -8.77
N MET A 125 0.14 3.36 -9.34
CA MET A 125 -0.75 3.03 -10.45
C MET A 125 -1.71 1.92 -10.01
N SER A 126 -2.94 1.97 -10.52
CA SER A 126 -3.95 0.98 -10.16
C SER A 126 -4.94 0.70 -11.29
N THR A 127 -5.35 -0.56 -11.39
CA THR A 127 -6.46 -1.01 -12.26
C THR A 127 -7.78 -1.22 -11.50
N VAL A 128 -7.81 -0.88 -10.20
CA VAL A 128 -8.98 -1.06 -9.31
C VAL A 128 -9.81 0.21 -9.19
N VAL A 129 -9.17 1.36 -9.03
CA VAL A 129 -9.84 2.64 -8.69
C VAL A 129 -10.01 3.53 -9.92
N GLY A 130 -11.12 4.26 -9.98
CA GLY A 130 -11.39 5.27 -11.02
C GLY A 130 -10.74 6.63 -10.69
N GLY A 131 -10.46 7.43 -11.72
CA GLY A 131 -9.91 8.79 -11.60
C GLY A 131 -8.42 8.87 -11.26
N GLY A 132 -7.71 7.73 -11.23
CA GLY A 132 -6.28 7.64 -10.98
C GLY A 132 -5.47 7.33 -12.26
N VAL A 133 -4.28 6.78 -12.08
CA VAL A 133 -3.34 6.45 -13.17
C VAL A 133 -3.25 4.94 -13.39
N GLY A 134 -3.38 4.51 -14.64
CA GLY A 134 -3.27 3.10 -15.07
C GLY A 134 -1.85 2.68 -15.46
N PHE A 135 -1.69 1.43 -15.91
CA PHE A 135 -0.39 0.87 -16.34
C PHE A 135 0.01 1.22 -17.77
N ASP A 136 -0.82 1.96 -18.50
CA ASP A 136 -0.46 2.64 -19.74
C ASP A 136 0.63 3.71 -19.49
N ALA A 137 0.62 4.35 -18.32
CA ALA A 137 1.63 5.32 -17.89
C ALA A 137 2.93 4.71 -17.33
N PHE A 138 3.02 3.37 -17.26
CA PHE A 138 4.06 2.67 -16.51
C PHE A 138 5.49 3.05 -16.93
N ASP A 139 5.80 3.04 -18.23
CA ASP A 139 7.18 3.28 -18.69
C ASP A 139 7.61 4.73 -18.48
N ALA A 140 6.68 5.68 -18.63
CA ALA A 140 6.93 7.10 -18.39
C ALA A 140 7.16 7.36 -16.89
N LEU A 141 6.27 6.85 -16.01
CA LEU A 141 6.45 6.99 -14.57
C LEU A 141 7.68 6.23 -14.06
N ALA A 142 8.06 5.11 -14.66
CA ALA A 142 9.30 4.42 -14.34
C ALA A 142 10.54 5.26 -14.65
N ALA A 143 10.53 5.99 -15.77
CA ALA A 143 11.61 6.93 -16.10
C ALA A 143 11.70 8.08 -15.11
N GLU A 144 10.57 8.70 -14.84
CA GLU A 144 10.45 9.79 -13.87
C GLU A 144 10.84 9.38 -12.45
N ALA A 145 10.44 8.17 -12.02
CA ALA A 145 10.79 7.65 -10.72
C ALA A 145 12.30 7.46 -10.58
N ARG A 146 13.00 6.98 -11.62
CA ARG A 146 14.46 6.89 -11.61
C ARG A 146 15.13 8.25 -11.44
N GLU A 147 14.65 9.27 -12.16
CA GLU A 147 15.19 10.64 -12.04
C GLU A 147 15.04 11.19 -10.63
N MET A 148 13.91 10.90 -9.98
CA MET A 148 13.57 11.40 -8.64
C MET A 148 14.14 10.54 -7.51
N GLY A 149 14.74 9.37 -7.78
CA GLY A 149 15.07 8.38 -6.76
C GLY A 149 13.83 7.81 -6.05
N TRP A 150 12.70 7.78 -6.74
CA TRP A 150 11.42 7.26 -6.26
C TRP A 150 11.21 5.81 -6.74
N HIS A 151 10.22 5.13 -6.16
CA HIS A 151 9.78 3.80 -6.59
C HIS A 151 8.36 3.83 -7.18
N LEU A 152 7.96 2.72 -7.79
CA LEU A 152 6.59 2.51 -8.27
C LEU A 152 5.82 1.63 -7.29
N VAL A 153 4.53 1.86 -7.14
CA VAL A 153 3.59 1.05 -6.37
C VAL A 153 2.48 0.58 -7.31
N LEU A 154 2.32 -0.73 -7.45
CA LEU A 154 1.37 -1.33 -8.39
C LEU A 154 0.24 -2.01 -7.63
N HIS A 155 -1.00 -1.62 -7.94
CA HIS A 155 -2.21 -2.19 -7.37
C HIS A 155 -3.09 -2.82 -8.46
N PHE A 156 -3.05 -4.15 -8.53
CA PHE A 156 -3.77 -4.94 -9.52
C PHE A 156 -5.22 -5.20 -9.11
N LYS A 157 -6.11 -5.37 -10.07
CA LYS A 157 -7.46 -5.87 -9.82
C LYS A 157 -7.46 -7.38 -9.65
N LYS A 158 -6.65 -8.07 -10.46
CA LYS A 158 -6.44 -9.52 -10.47
C LYS A 158 -4.95 -9.86 -10.57
N SER A 159 -4.58 -11.05 -10.12
CA SER A 159 -3.20 -11.55 -10.09
C SER A 159 -2.63 -11.87 -11.49
N ASP A 160 -3.48 -12.18 -12.47
CA ASP A 160 -3.10 -12.46 -13.87
C ASP A 160 -2.43 -11.25 -14.55
N GLU A 161 -2.84 -10.03 -14.19
CA GLU A 161 -2.20 -8.79 -14.64
C GLU A 161 -0.70 -8.72 -14.30
N LEU A 162 -0.25 -9.36 -13.21
CA LEU A 162 1.18 -9.46 -12.89
C LEU A 162 1.92 -10.30 -13.93
N VAL A 163 1.32 -11.39 -14.39
CA VAL A 163 1.92 -12.28 -15.40
C VAL A 163 2.15 -11.52 -16.69
N ASP A 164 1.14 -10.76 -17.13
CA ASP A 164 1.20 -9.95 -18.35
C ASP A 164 2.22 -8.80 -18.23
N LEU A 165 2.33 -8.18 -17.06
CA LEU A 165 3.24 -7.06 -16.83
C LEU A 165 4.68 -7.51 -16.53
N ALA A 166 4.91 -8.76 -16.12
CA ALA A 166 6.22 -9.24 -15.68
C ALA A 166 7.37 -9.02 -16.69
N PRO A 167 7.21 -9.23 -18.01
CA PRO A 167 8.27 -8.92 -18.98
C PRO A 167 8.66 -7.44 -18.97
N ARG A 168 7.67 -6.53 -18.87
CA ARG A 168 7.90 -5.08 -18.80
C ARG A 168 8.59 -4.71 -17.49
N LEU A 169 8.19 -5.31 -16.37
CA LEU A 169 8.82 -5.10 -15.07
C LEU A 169 10.30 -5.48 -15.05
N ARG A 170 10.66 -6.64 -15.63
CA ARG A 170 12.06 -7.10 -15.70
C ARG A 170 12.96 -6.14 -16.48
N ALA A 171 12.42 -5.40 -17.44
CA ALA A 171 13.18 -4.45 -18.25
C ALA A 171 13.47 -3.13 -17.50
N GLN A 172 12.77 -2.85 -16.40
CA GLN A 172 12.91 -1.59 -15.67
C GLN A 172 14.03 -1.64 -14.61
N ARG A 173 14.64 -0.47 -14.37
CA ARG A 173 15.72 -0.28 -13.37
C ARG A 173 15.28 0.53 -12.15
N VAL A 174 13.99 0.51 -11.83
CA VAL A 174 13.41 1.19 -10.67
C VAL A 174 12.90 0.16 -9.67
N ASP A 175 12.91 0.51 -8.38
CA ASP A 175 12.23 -0.30 -7.38
C ASP A 175 10.72 -0.31 -7.63
N VAL A 176 10.10 -1.48 -7.44
CA VAL A 176 8.66 -1.68 -7.59
C VAL A 176 8.10 -2.38 -6.37
N VAL A 177 7.05 -1.80 -5.80
CA VAL A 177 6.29 -2.36 -4.69
C VAL A 177 4.99 -2.94 -5.25
N LEU A 178 4.74 -4.21 -4.98
CA LEU A 178 3.49 -4.87 -5.32
C LEU A 178 2.55 -4.76 -4.11
N ASP A 179 1.46 -4.00 -4.25
CA ASP A 179 0.45 -3.88 -3.21
C ASP A 179 -0.23 -5.25 -2.98
N HIS A 180 -0.49 -5.58 -1.71
CA HIS A 180 -1.34 -6.70 -1.29
C HIS A 180 -0.96 -8.05 -1.90
N LEU A 181 0.33 -8.42 -1.86
CA LEU A 181 0.84 -9.65 -2.48
C LEU A 181 0.44 -9.79 -3.97
N ALA A 182 0.44 -8.68 -4.70
CA ALA A 182 -0.03 -8.60 -6.09
C ALA A 182 -1.44 -9.17 -6.32
N ARG A 183 -2.29 -9.15 -5.28
CA ARG A 183 -3.66 -9.68 -5.29
C ARG A 183 -3.78 -11.18 -5.58
N ILE A 184 -2.70 -11.95 -5.38
CA ILE A 184 -2.75 -13.42 -5.43
C ILE A 184 -3.61 -13.91 -4.26
N ARG A 185 -4.68 -14.64 -4.57
CA ARG A 185 -5.62 -15.17 -3.60
C ARG A 185 -5.15 -16.48 -2.96
N ALA A 186 -5.66 -16.78 -1.77
CA ALA A 186 -5.33 -18.00 -1.02
C ALA A 186 -5.56 -19.28 -1.84
N ASP A 187 -6.65 -19.32 -2.63
CA ASP A 187 -7.05 -20.45 -3.46
C ASP A 187 -6.18 -20.63 -4.72
N GLU A 188 -5.46 -19.59 -5.15
CA GLU A 188 -4.46 -19.68 -6.22
C GLU A 188 -3.16 -20.33 -5.71
N GLY A 189 -2.68 -19.89 -4.55
CA GLY A 189 -1.55 -20.48 -3.85
C GLY A 189 -0.18 -20.32 -4.55
N VAL A 190 0.84 -20.95 -3.94
CA VAL A 190 2.25 -20.84 -4.36
C VAL A 190 2.59 -21.48 -5.71
N ARG A 191 1.69 -22.30 -6.26
CA ARG A 191 1.85 -22.98 -7.56
C ARG A 191 1.18 -22.24 -8.71
N SER A 192 0.53 -21.11 -8.43
CA SER A 192 -0.16 -20.33 -9.45
C SER A 192 0.84 -19.68 -10.43
N PRO A 193 0.42 -19.42 -11.69
CA PRO A 193 1.23 -18.65 -12.63
C PRO A 193 1.64 -17.28 -12.08
N ALA A 194 0.74 -16.61 -11.34
CA ALA A 194 1.02 -15.32 -10.73
C ALA A 194 2.10 -15.41 -9.63
N PHE A 195 2.07 -16.43 -8.77
CA PHE A 195 3.12 -16.61 -7.75
C PHE A 195 4.46 -16.98 -8.37
N HIS A 196 4.48 -17.77 -9.45
CA HIS A 196 5.71 -18.03 -10.21
C HIS A 196 6.27 -16.77 -10.87
N ALA A 197 5.39 -15.92 -11.45
CA ALA A 197 5.79 -14.64 -12.01
C ALA A 197 6.37 -13.70 -10.93
N LEU A 198 5.71 -13.61 -9.77
CA LEU A 198 6.21 -12.92 -8.58
C LEU A 198 7.60 -13.42 -8.22
N ALA A 199 7.77 -14.73 -8.04
CA ALA A 199 9.04 -15.32 -7.65
C ALA A 199 10.18 -14.96 -8.63
N GLY A 200 9.95 -15.10 -9.93
CA GLY A 200 10.95 -14.74 -10.94
C GLY A 200 11.20 -13.24 -11.09
N LEU A 201 10.33 -12.38 -10.55
CA LEU A 201 10.56 -10.93 -10.45
C LEU A 201 11.38 -10.57 -9.20
N MET A 202 11.16 -11.27 -8.09
CA MET A 202 11.91 -11.06 -6.85
C MET A 202 13.41 -11.31 -7.02
N ASP A 203 13.78 -12.27 -7.90
CA ASP A 203 15.17 -12.57 -8.24
C ASP A 203 15.92 -11.37 -8.89
N SER A 204 15.20 -10.34 -9.36
CA SER A 204 15.81 -9.09 -9.85
C SER A 204 16.39 -8.21 -8.75
N GLY A 205 16.00 -8.43 -7.49
CA GLY A 205 16.41 -7.62 -6.34
C GLY A 205 15.73 -6.24 -6.23
N ARG A 206 14.86 -5.87 -7.17
CA ARG A 206 14.17 -4.55 -7.24
C ARG A 206 12.69 -4.59 -6.88
N VAL A 207 12.16 -5.78 -6.64
CA VAL A 207 10.74 -5.96 -6.30
C VAL A 207 10.57 -6.13 -4.80
N TRP A 208 9.55 -5.46 -4.29
CA TRP A 208 9.14 -5.46 -2.90
C TRP A 208 7.70 -5.95 -2.80
N ILE A 209 7.41 -6.69 -1.74
CA ILE A 209 6.08 -7.21 -1.47
C ILE A 209 5.52 -6.49 -0.25
N LYS A 210 4.30 -5.99 -0.41
CA LYS A 210 3.56 -5.40 0.68
C LYS A 210 2.54 -6.39 1.22
N LEU A 211 2.71 -6.80 2.47
CA LEU A 211 1.77 -7.59 3.23
C LEU A 211 0.77 -6.64 3.90
N ALA A 212 -0.30 -6.33 3.16
CA ALA A 212 -1.38 -5.45 3.59
C ALA A 212 -2.69 -5.95 2.99
N SER A 213 -3.81 -5.76 3.68
CA SER A 213 -5.15 -6.10 3.18
C SER A 213 -5.38 -7.57 2.78
N LEU A 214 -4.59 -8.50 3.32
CA LEU A 214 -4.65 -9.92 2.94
C LEU A 214 -5.96 -10.62 3.36
N TYR A 215 -6.69 -10.05 4.32
CA TYR A 215 -8.05 -10.49 4.70
C TYR A 215 -9.04 -10.49 3.52
N ARG A 216 -8.77 -9.73 2.45
CA ARG A 216 -9.58 -9.70 1.21
C ARG A 216 -9.24 -10.82 0.23
N LEU A 217 -8.12 -11.50 0.45
CA LEU A 217 -7.56 -12.51 -0.43
C LEU A 217 -7.75 -13.93 0.14
N SER A 218 -8.15 -14.01 1.40
CA SER A 218 -8.55 -15.22 2.10
C SER A 218 -9.99 -15.61 1.77
N SER A 219 -10.27 -16.91 1.84
CA SER A 219 -11.63 -17.47 1.86
C SER A 219 -12.02 -17.98 3.24
N GLN A 220 -11.13 -17.86 4.23
CA GLN A 220 -11.36 -18.26 5.62
C GLN A 220 -11.61 -17.04 6.52
N PRO A 221 -12.37 -17.20 7.62
CA PRO A 221 -12.50 -16.15 8.62
C PRO A 221 -11.13 -15.85 9.26
N TYR A 222 -11.07 -14.77 10.03
CA TYR A 222 -9.92 -14.48 10.89
C TYR A 222 -9.53 -15.76 11.70
N PRO A 223 -8.23 -16.15 11.73
CA PRO A 223 -7.05 -15.37 11.36
C PRO A 223 -6.54 -15.57 9.91
N HIS A 224 -7.37 -16.07 8.99
CA HIS A 224 -7.05 -16.22 7.56
C HIS A 224 -5.91 -17.23 7.28
N ASP A 225 -5.98 -18.40 7.92
CA ASP A 225 -4.92 -19.43 7.88
C ASP A 225 -4.56 -19.92 6.46
N ASP A 226 -5.51 -19.82 5.53
CA ASP A 226 -5.31 -20.19 4.13
C ASP A 226 -4.31 -19.29 3.37
N MET A 227 -4.01 -18.08 3.88
CA MET A 227 -2.96 -17.22 3.34
C MET A 227 -1.56 -17.59 3.83
N LEU A 228 -1.43 -18.29 4.97
CA LEU A 228 -0.14 -18.57 5.61
C LEU A 228 0.86 -19.29 4.70
N PRO A 229 0.49 -20.30 3.89
CA PRO A 229 1.45 -20.96 3.00
C PRO A 229 2.17 -20.01 2.04
N MET A 230 1.46 -19.03 1.47
CA MET A 230 2.07 -18.03 0.58
C MET A 230 2.90 -17.01 1.37
N ILE A 231 2.38 -16.54 2.50
CA ILE A 231 3.07 -15.57 3.36
C ILE A 231 4.39 -16.15 3.87
N HIS A 232 4.38 -17.38 4.37
CA HIS A 232 5.57 -18.07 4.87
C HIS A 232 6.60 -18.31 3.77
N GLU A 233 6.17 -18.64 2.55
CA GLU A 233 7.09 -18.77 1.41
C GLU A 233 7.76 -17.43 1.08
N CYS A 234 7.02 -16.32 1.11
CA CYS A 234 7.57 -14.98 0.94
C CYS A 234 8.54 -14.60 2.06
N VAL A 235 8.17 -14.84 3.31
CA VAL A 235 8.99 -14.58 4.51
C VAL A 235 10.29 -15.38 4.48
N ARG A 236 10.22 -16.65 4.11
CA ARG A 236 11.37 -17.55 4.03
C ARG A 236 12.35 -17.14 2.93
N ARG A 237 11.85 -16.71 1.78
CA ARG A 237 12.69 -16.45 0.58
C ARG A 237 13.17 -15.03 0.47
N TRP A 238 12.36 -14.07 0.88
CA TRP A 238 12.60 -12.65 0.61
C TRP A 238 12.43 -11.76 1.85
N PRO A 239 12.99 -12.12 3.02
CA PRO A 239 12.79 -11.35 4.26
C PRO A 239 13.26 -9.90 4.15
N ASP A 240 14.25 -9.62 3.28
CA ASP A 240 14.76 -8.27 3.01
C ASP A 240 13.95 -7.50 1.96
N ARG A 241 12.77 -7.98 1.55
CA ARG A 241 11.92 -7.30 0.55
C ARG A 241 10.44 -7.27 0.95
N LEU A 242 10.14 -7.54 2.22
CA LEU A 242 8.79 -7.45 2.76
C LEU A 242 8.59 -6.15 3.52
N ILE A 243 7.42 -5.54 3.35
CA ILE A 243 6.92 -4.44 4.16
C ILE A 243 5.48 -4.73 4.57
N TRP A 244 5.06 -4.19 5.71
CA TRP A 244 3.70 -4.37 6.25
C TRP A 244 2.90 -3.06 6.13
N GLY A 245 1.58 -3.15 6.03
CA GLY A 245 0.70 -1.99 6.19
C GLY A 245 -0.72 -2.36 6.60
N SER A 246 -1.40 -1.46 7.30
CA SER A 246 -2.75 -1.68 7.83
C SER A 246 -3.81 -1.75 6.73
N ASN A 247 -3.60 -0.97 5.67
CA ASN A 247 -4.61 -0.59 4.66
C ASN A 247 -5.74 0.30 5.21
N TRP A 248 -5.57 0.90 6.39
CA TRP A 248 -6.54 1.84 6.95
C TRP A 248 -6.78 3.01 5.97
N PRO A 249 -8.04 3.47 5.78
CA PRO A 249 -9.28 3.10 6.46
C PRO A 249 -10.08 2.04 5.69
N HIS A 250 -9.39 1.11 5.02
CA HIS A 250 -9.93 -0.06 4.35
C HIS A 250 -10.91 0.26 3.20
N PRO A 251 -10.55 1.12 2.22
CA PRO A 251 -11.45 1.51 1.15
C PRO A 251 -12.00 0.31 0.37
N ILE A 252 -13.26 0.41 -0.07
CA ILE A 252 -13.94 -0.63 -0.87
C ILE A 252 -13.95 -2.00 -0.16
N CYS A 253 -14.07 -2.03 1.18
CA CYS A 253 -14.15 -3.30 1.93
C CYS A 253 -15.45 -4.04 1.62
N ASP A 254 -15.34 -5.22 1.00
CA ASP A 254 -16.44 -6.11 0.61
C ASP A 254 -16.54 -7.37 1.48
N VAL A 255 -15.71 -7.44 2.52
CA VAL A 255 -15.70 -8.49 3.56
C VAL A 255 -15.95 -7.83 4.92
N PRO A 256 -16.15 -8.60 6.02
CA PRO A 256 -16.27 -8.01 7.35
C PRO A 256 -15.12 -7.03 7.63
N MET A 257 -15.47 -5.81 8.08
CA MET A 257 -14.48 -4.76 8.37
C MET A 257 -13.51 -5.27 9.45
N PRO A 258 -12.19 -5.29 9.18
CA PRO A 258 -11.23 -5.70 10.18
C PRO A 258 -11.11 -4.65 11.29
N ASN A 259 -10.74 -5.11 12.48
CA ASN A 259 -10.18 -4.23 13.50
C ASN A 259 -8.66 -4.16 13.30
N ASP A 260 -8.08 -2.97 13.18
CA ASP A 260 -6.64 -2.83 12.91
C ASP A 260 -5.74 -3.41 14.02
N GLY A 261 -6.21 -3.48 15.26
CA GLY A 261 -5.51 -4.16 16.35
C GLY A 261 -5.34 -5.66 16.09
N ASP A 262 -6.37 -6.31 15.52
CA ASP A 262 -6.30 -7.71 15.15
C ASP A 262 -5.35 -7.93 13.96
N LEU A 263 -5.29 -6.97 13.02
CA LEU A 263 -4.35 -7.03 11.89
C LEU A 263 -2.89 -6.99 12.34
N VAL A 264 -2.60 -6.21 13.39
CA VAL A 264 -1.26 -6.21 14.03
C VAL A 264 -0.98 -7.55 14.71
N ASP A 265 -1.98 -8.16 15.35
CA ASP A 265 -1.85 -9.48 15.98
C ASP A 265 -1.61 -10.64 14.99
N LEU A 266 -1.82 -10.43 13.68
CA LEU A 266 -1.46 -11.40 12.63
C LEU A 266 0.05 -11.43 12.32
N ILE A 267 0.80 -10.37 12.64
CA ILE A 267 2.24 -10.25 12.34
C ILE A 267 3.05 -11.45 12.88
N PRO A 268 2.93 -11.85 14.17
CA PRO A 268 3.68 -13.01 14.67
C PRO A 268 3.26 -14.34 14.03
N LEU A 269 2.06 -14.45 13.45
CA LEU A 269 1.64 -15.62 12.66
C LEU A 269 2.29 -15.61 11.27
N TRP A 270 2.44 -14.43 10.67
CA TRP A 270 3.04 -14.25 9.35
C TRP A 270 4.56 -14.42 9.38
N ALA A 271 5.22 -13.83 10.38
CA ALA A 271 6.67 -13.88 10.57
C ALA A 271 6.98 -14.19 12.04
N PRO A 272 7.10 -15.48 12.41
CA PRO A 272 7.36 -15.87 13.80
C PRO A 272 8.74 -15.44 14.34
N ASP A 273 9.71 -15.22 13.45
CA ASP A 273 11.07 -14.79 13.80
C ASP A 273 11.12 -13.27 14.06
N PRO A 274 11.51 -12.81 15.27
CA PRO A 274 11.65 -11.40 15.60
C PRO A 274 12.61 -10.63 14.69
N GLU A 275 13.65 -11.26 14.13
CA GLU A 275 14.55 -10.58 13.19
C GLU A 275 13.84 -10.28 11.86
N VAL A 276 12.98 -11.19 11.39
CA VAL A 276 12.17 -10.93 10.20
C VAL A 276 11.11 -9.86 10.48
N GLN A 277 10.51 -9.86 11.67
CA GLN A 277 9.59 -8.80 12.09
C GLN A 277 10.29 -7.44 12.08
N ARG A 278 11.50 -7.34 12.66
CA ARG A 278 12.33 -6.12 12.66
C ARG A 278 12.65 -5.65 11.24
N LYS A 279 13.03 -6.58 10.35
CA LYS A 279 13.24 -6.27 8.93
C LYS A 279 11.98 -5.71 8.29
N MET A 280 10.86 -6.42 8.38
CA MET A 280 9.61 -6.08 7.72
C MET A 280 8.99 -4.77 8.22
N LEU A 281 9.09 -4.49 9.53
CA LEU A 281 8.43 -3.38 10.18
C LEU A 281 9.32 -2.13 10.30
N VAL A 282 10.64 -2.30 10.33
CA VAL A 282 11.58 -1.21 10.63
C VAL A 282 12.58 -0.99 9.48
N GLU A 283 13.44 -1.97 9.19
CA GLU A 283 14.59 -1.76 8.29
C GLU A 283 14.20 -1.66 6.82
N ASN A 284 13.33 -2.55 6.35
CA ASN A 284 12.87 -2.59 4.97
C ASN A 284 12.12 -1.29 4.61
N PRO A 285 11.16 -0.81 5.44
CA PRO A 285 10.54 0.49 5.23
C PRO A 285 11.54 1.64 5.27
N ALA A 286 12.50 1.62 6.21
CA ALA A 286 13.52 2.65 6.31
C ALA A 286 14.35 2.78 5.03
N ARG A 287 14.79 1.63 4.50
CA ARG A 287 15.59 1.57 3.26
C ARG A 287 14.78 1.99 2.04
N LEU A 288 13.55 1.51 1.89
CA LEU A 288 12.73 1.77 0.70
C LEU A 288 12.22 3.22 0.64
N TYR A 289 11.80 3.78 1.78
CA TYR A 289 11.18 5.11 1.84
C TYR A 289 12.14 6.22 2.28
N GLY A 290 13.39 5.89 2.63
CA GLY A 290 14.42 6.85 3.04
C GLY A 290 14.00 7.61 4.30
N PHE A 291 13.66 6.87 5.36
CA PHE A 291 13.42 7.41 6.69
C PHE A 291 14.71 7.69 7.45
#